data_AF-A0A3M1ESI6-F1
#
_entry.id   AF-A0A3M1ESI6-F1
#
_cell.length_a   1.000
_cell.length_b   1.000
_cell.length_c   1.000
_cell.angle_alpha   90.00
_cell.angle_beta   90.00
_cell.angle_gamma   90.00
#
_symmetry.space_group_name_H-M   'P 1'
#
loop_
_entity.id
_entity.type
_entity.pdbx_description
1 polymer ?
#
loop_
_entity_poly.entity_id
_entity_poly.type
_entity_poly.pdbx_seq_one_letter_code
_entity_poly.pdbx_strand_id
1 'polypeptide(L)'
;MLVPGIVEGLLPDLTQGLTPQLNLAPEAIALRVGLSAWLIAIAVWDVRTARIPNWLTFPVMLAAGAWRLYHHVWLILPIWVLIYMIWKVNIVGGGDAKLLMGLFALFPTYEFAFLFAVVVLVVSLPLLYRKHWWRRPAQMAQGVAQRISSGQIFPTHEELQTEGQQYAWTFCLPGLIYLWWLW
;
A
#
# COMPACT_ATOMS: atom_id res chain seq x y z
N MET A 1 49.09 -4.01 31.81
CA MET A 1 47.95 -3.73 32.71
C MET A 1 47.06 -2.72 32.01
N LEU A 2 46.06 -3.20 31.27
CA LEU A 2 45.04 -2.37 30.61
C LEU A 2 43.79 -2.39 31.49
N VAL A 3 43.26 -1.20 31.76
CA VAL A 3 42.17 -0.95 32.71
C VAL A 3 40.85 -1.57 32.18
N PRO A 4 40.24 -2.52 32.91
CA PRO A 4 39.04 -3.24 32.46
C PRO A 4 37.74 -2.45 32.68
N GLY A 5 37.74 -1.14 32.45
CA GLY A 5 36.58 -0.26 32.72
C GLY A 5 36.19 0.70 31.60
N ILE A 6 37.00 0.84 30.55
CA ILE A 6 36.74 1.82 29.48
C ILE A 6 35.98 1.20 28.30
N VAL A 7 36.01 -0.13 28.12
CA VAL A 7 35.31 -0.80 27.02
C VAL A 7 33.82 -1.03 27.34
N GLU A 8 33.44 -1.17 28.62
CA GLU A 8 32.05 -1.39 29.02
C GLU A 8 31.18 -0.12 28.99
N GLY A 9 31.78 1.08 29.00
CA GLY A 9 31.05 2.35 28.97
C GLY A 9 30.67 2.86 27.57
N LEU A 10 31.30 2.35 26.51
CA LEU A 10 31.14 2.89 25.15
C LEU A 10 30.21 2.06 24.24
N LEU A 11 29.69 0.93 24.74
CA LEU A 11 28.85 0.01 23.98
C LEU A 11 27.47 -0.36 24.60
N PRO A 12 26.87 0.34 25.57
CA PRO A 12 25.49 0.02 25.97
C PRO A 12 24.43 0.54 24.95
N ASP A 13 24.74 1.60 24.19
CA ASP A 13 23.77 2.26 23.28
C ASP A 13 23.61 1.57 21.91
N LEU A 14 24.62 0.83 21.44
CA LEU A 14 24.52 0.15 20.14
C LEU A 14 23.72 -1.16 20.21
N THR A 15 23.53 -1.72 21.41
CA THR A 15 22.67 -2.89 21.63
C THR A 15 21.23 -2.54 21.99
N GLN A 16 20.95 -1.33 22.51
CA GLN A 16 19.57 -0.87 22.72
C GLN A 16 18.83 -0.53 21.42
N GLY A 17 19.56 -0.24 20.33
CA GLY A 17 18.99 -0.03 18.99
C GLY A 17 18.65 -1.30 18.20
N LEU A 18 18.87 -2.49 18.76
CA LEU A 18 18.73 -3.78 18.06
C LEU A 18 17.84 -4.80 18.77
N THR A 19 17.22 -4.43 19.89
CA THR A 19 16.10 -5.19 20.44
C THR A 19 14.80 -4.61 19.91
N PRO A 20 14.06 -5.30 19.01
CA PRO A 20 12.64 -5.03 18.88
C PRO A 20 12.03 -5.44 20.22
N GLN A 21 11.98 -4.50 21.18
CA GLN A 21 11.13 -4.64 22.36
C GLN A 21 9.70 -4.61 21.85
N LEU A 22 9.29 -5.81 21.45
CA LEU A 22 7.95 -6.29 21.26
C LEU A 22 7.17 -5.88 22.51
N ASN A 23 6.55 -4.70 22.47
CA ASN A 23 5.50 -4.32 23.39
C ASN A 23 4.34 -5.29 23.16
N LEU A 24 4.43 -6.48 23.78
CA LEU A 24 3.39 -7.52 23.87
C LEU A 24 2.23 -7.06 24.76
N ALA A 25 1.89 -5.78 24.71
CA ALA A 25 0.70 -5.30 25.37
C ALA A 25 -0.50 -5.96 24.67
N PRO A 26 -1.42 -6.61 25.41
CA PRO A 26 -2.51 -7.37 24.81
C PRO A 26 -3.37 -6.51 23.87
N GLU A 27 -3.49 -5.21 24.15
CA GLU A 27 -4.15 -4.22 23.30
C GLU A 27 -3.46 -4.02 21.94
N ALA A 28 -2.13 -4.03 21.90
CA ALA A 28 -1.36 -3.88 20.67
C ALA A 28 -1.50 -5.13 19.79
N ILE A 29 -1.45 -6.31 20.41
CA ILE A 29 -1.66 -7.59 19.72
C ILE A 29 -3.08 -7.67 19.16
N ALA A 30 -4.10 -7.29 19.97
CA ALA A 30 -5.49 -7.26 19.52
C ALA A 30 -5.68 -6.34 18.31
N LEU A 31 -5.02 -5.17 18.30
CA LEU A 31 -5.08 -4.24 17.17
C LEU A 31 -4.41 -4.83 15.92
N ARG A 32 -3.23 -5.47 16.05
CA ARG A 32 -2.56 -6.16 14.94
C ARG A 32 -3.41 -7.29 14.36
N VAL A 33 -4.03 -8.09 15.23
CA VAL A 33 -4.92 -9.18 14.79
C VAL A 33 -6.15 -8.61 14.09
N GLY A 34 -6.75 -7.55 14.64
CA GLY A 34 -7.90 -6.88 14.04
C GLY A 34 -7.61 -6.28 12.67
N LEU A 35 -6.50 -5.55 12.53
CA LEU A 35 -6.06 -5.00 11.25
C LEU A 35 -5.67 -6.10 10.25
N SER A 36 -5.02 -7.17 10.71
CA SER A 36 -4.69 -8.31 9.86
C SER A 36 -5.96 -8.99 9.35
N ALA A 37 -6.94 -9.23 10.22
CA ALA A 37 -8.22 -9.81 9.85
C ALA A 37 -8.97 -8.92 8.85
N TRP A 38 -8.93 -7.59 9.02
CA TRP A 38 -9.50 -6.63 8.09
C TRP A 38 -8.81 -6.66 6.71
N LEU A 39 -7.47 -6.66 6.66
CA LEU A 39 -6.69 -6.77 5.42
C LEU A 39 -6.95 -8.10 4.69
N ILE A 40 -7.01 -9.21 5.44
CA ILE A 40 -7.33 -10.53 4.90
C ILE A 40 -8.77 -10.54 4.37
N ALA A 41 -9.73 -9.97 5.09
CA ALA A 41 -11.12 -9.88 4.65
C ALA A 41 -11.23 -9.09 3.33
N ILE A 42 -10.50 -7.98 3.19
CA ILE A 42 -10.43 -7.21 1.94
C ILE A 42 -9.83 -8.05 0.82
N ALA A 43 -8.69 -8.71 1.06
CA ALA A 43 -8.02 -9.53 0.06
C ALA A 43 -8.90 -10.70 -0.42
N VAL A 44 -9.57 -11.39 0.52
CA VAL A 44 -10.50 -12.50 0.20
C VAL A 44 -11.71 -11.99 -0.57
N TRP A 45 -12.23 -10.82 -0.21
CA TRP A 45 -13.37 -10.21 -0.91
C TRP A 45 -13.00 -9.77 -2.33
N ASP A 46 -11.81 -9.18 -2.51
CA ASP A 46 -11.31 -8.77 -3.81
C ASP A 46 -11.17 -9.95 -4.78
N VAL A 47 -10.58 -11.07 -4.30
CA VAL A 47 -10.44 -12.30 -5.10
C VAL A 47 -11.81 -12.86 -5.54
N ARG A 48 -12.84 -12.71 -4.71
CA ARG A 48 -14.18 -13.24 -4.99
C ARG A 48 -15.06 -12.34 -5.84
N THR A 49 -14.96 -11.03 -5.67
CA THR A 49 -15.94 -10.09 -6.23
C THR A 49 -15.32 -9.08 -7.19
N ALA A 50 -13.97 -9.01 -7.28
CA ALA A 50 -13.21 -8.02 -8.06
C ALA A 50 -13.67 -6.56 -7.79
N ARG A 51 -14.29 -6.34 -6.64
CA ARG A 51 -14.88 -5.07 -6.22
C ARG A 51 -14.70 -4.96 -4.72
N ILE A 52 -13.97 -3.94 -4.29
CA ILE A 52 -13.81 -3.65 -2.88
C ILE A 52 -15.05 -2.87 -2.38
N PRO A 53 -15.78 -3.37 -1.38
CA PRO A 53 -16.92 -2.67 -0.84
C PRO A 53 -16.52 -1.34 -0.19
N ASN A 54 -17.13 -0.25 -0.64
CA ASN A 54 -16.89 1.09 -0.08
C ASN A 54 -17.16 1.15 1.42
N TRP A 55 -18.15 0.39 1.92
CA TRP A 55 -18.49 0.36 3.34
C TRP A 55 -17.38 -0.23 4.23
N LEU A 56 -16.44 -0.99 3.64
CA LEU A 56 -15.34 -1.61 4.38
C LEU A 56 -14.09 -0.71 4.42
N THR A 57 -13.84 0.05 3.35
CA THR A 57 -12.67 0.92 3.23
C THR A 57 -12.92 2.34 3.70
N PHE A 58 -14.12 2.88 3.46
CA PHE A 58 -14.45 4.27 3.76
C PHE A 58 -14.41 4.59 5.27
N PRO A 59 -14.96 3.75 6.18
CA PRO A 59 -14.90 4.04 7.61
C PRO A 59 -13.47 4.09 8.13
N VAL A 60 -12.62 3.16 7.69
CA VAL A 60 -11.21 3.12 8.10
C VAL A 60 -10.44 4.30 7.55
N MET A 61 -10.64 4.64 6.28
CA MET A 61 -10.05 5.83 5.66
C MET A 61 -10.43 7.12 6.41
N LEU A 62 -11.72 7.28 6.72
CA LEU A 62 -12.21 8.47 7.39
C LEU A 62 -11.75 8.52 8.85
N ALA A 63 -11.85 7.42 9.60
CA ALA A 63 -11.43 7.35 10.99
C ALA A 63 -9.92 7.58 11.14
N ALA A 64 -9.09 6.86 10.38
CA ALA A 64 -7.63 7.02 10.43
C ALA A 64 -7.21 8.40 9.90
N GLY A 65 -7.82 8.87 8.80
CA GLY A 65 -7.52 10.19 8.25
C GLY A 65 -7.87 11.31 9.23
N ALA A 66 -9.08 11.31 9.79
CA ALA A 66 -9.52 12.31 10.76
C ALA A 66 -8.66 12.29 12.03
N TRP A 67 -8.34 11.10 12.55
CA TRP A 67 -7.45 10.95 13.70
C TRP A 67 -6.08 11.58 13.45
N ARG A 68 -5.51 11.38 12.26
CA ARG A 68 -4.19 11.91 11.93
C ARG A 68 -4.19 13.41 11.65
N LEU A 69 -5.24 13.93 11.02
CA LEU A 69 -5.42 15.38 10.86
C LEU A 69 -5.57 16.06 12.23
N TYR A 70 -6.29 15.43 13.16
CA TYR A 70 -6.41 15.92 14.54
C TYR A 70 -5.04 16.00 15.25
N HIS A 71 -4.17 15.02 15.01
CA HIS A 71 -2.77 15.02 15.49
C HIS A 71 -1.80 15.84 14.61
N HIS A 72 -2.29 16.73 13.75
CA HIS A 72 -1.49 17.62 12.90
C HIS A 72 -0.52 16.91 11.94
N VAL A 73 -0.81 15.68 11.54
CA VAL A 73 -0.03 14.96 10.51
C VAL A 73 -0.53 15.35 9.13
N TRP A 74 -0.16 16.56 8.70
CA TRP A 74 -0.60 17.14 7.41
C TRP A 74 -0.07 16.40 6.18
N LEU A 75 0.98 15.57 6.33
CA LEU A 75 1.60 14.78 5.27
C LEU A 75 0.61 13.85 4.53
N ILE A 76 -0.50 13.49 5.16
CA ILE A 76 -1.52 12.62 4.57
C ILE A 76 -2.29 13.31 3.44
N LEU A 77 -2.51 14.63 3.53
CA LEU A 77 -3.25 15.38 2.51
C LEU A 77 -2.59 15.33 1.12
N PRO A 78 -1.29 15.66 0.95
CA PRO A 78 -0.66 15.55 -0.36
C PRO A 78 -0.62 14.11 -0.87
N ILE A 79 -0.49 13.11 0.01
CA ILE A 79 -0.57 11.68 -0.37
C ILE A 79 -1.96 11.35 -0.91
N TRP A 80 -3.03 11.78 -0.22
CA TRP A 80 -4.40 11.59 -0.67
C TRP A 80 -4.68 12.31 -1.99
N VAL A 81 -4.19 13.53 -2.17
CA VAL A 81 -4.29 14.25 -3.44
C VAL A 81 -3.57 13.48 -4.56
N LEU A 82 -2.37 12.95 -4.31
CA LEU A 82 -1.65 12.14 -5.28
C LEU A 82 -2.43 10.87 -5.67
N ILE A 83 -2.92 10.12 -4.69
CA ILE A 83 -3.73 8.91 -4.94
C ILE A 83 -5.02 9.27 -5.69
N TYR A 84 -5.67 10.38 -5.33
CA TYR A 84 -6.84 10.89 -6.02
C TYR A 84 -6.54 11.25 -7.48
N MET A 85 -5.38 11.85 -7.76
CA MET A 85 -4.95 12.16 -9.12
C MET A 85 -4.69 10.87 -9.92
N ILE A 86 -4.03 9.88 -9.34
CA ILE A 86 -3.83 8.56 -9.96
C ILE A 86 -5.18 7.88 -10.28
N TRP A 87 -6.14 7.98 -9.36
CA TRP A 87 -7.50 7.49 -9.57
C TRP A 87 -8.23 8.27 -10.69
N LYS A 88 -8.14 9.60 -10.70
CA LYS A 88 -8.76 10.46 -11.73
C LYS A 88 -8.24 10.12 -13.14
N VAL A 89 -6.99 9.66 -13.22
CA VAL A 89 -6.33 9.24 -14.45
C VAL A 89 -6.69 7.79 -14.85
N ASN A 90 -7.61 7.14 -14.12
CA ASN A 90 -8.08 5.78 -14.38
C ASN A 90 -6.96 4.72 -14.34
N ILE A 91 -5.90 4.95 -13.56
CA ILE A 91 -4.82 3.98 -13.36
C ILE A 91 -5.22 2.96 -12.28
N VAL A 92 -5.92 3.41 -11.25
CA VAL A 92 -6.29 2.62 -10.07
C VAL A 92 -7.82 2.65 -9.90
N GLY A 93 -8.42 1.54 -9.49
CA GLY A 93 -9.86 1.45 -9.25
C GLY A 93 -10.30 2.35 -8.09
N GLY A 94 -11.56 2.81 -8.10
CA GLY A 94 -12.08 3.68 -7.04
C GLY A 94 -12.21 3.00 -5.66
N GLY A 95 -12.21 1.68 -5.61
CA GLY A 95 -12.12 0.90 -4.37
C GLY A 95 -10.68 0.87 -3.84
N ASP A 96 -9.73 0.57 -4.72
CA ASP A 96 -8.30 0.50 -4.41
C ASP A 96 -7.76 1.86 -3.94
N ALA A 97 -8.18 2.96 -4.57
CA ALA A 97 -7.77 4.29 -4.17
C ALA A 97 -8.16 4.61 -2.72
N LYS A 98 -9.38 4.25 -2.30
CA LYS A 98 -9.83 4.43 -0.91
C LYS A 98 -9.09 3.52 0.06
N LEU A 99 -8.82 2.27 -0.35
CA LEU A 99 -8.02 1.34 0.43
C LEU A 99 -6.62 1.92 0.69
N LEU A 100 -5.95 2.40 -0.36
CA LEU A 100 -4.64 3.01 -0.26
C LEU A 100 -4.67 4.27 0.61
N MET A 101 -5.65 5.15 0.43
CA MET A 101 -5.83 6.33 1.29
C MET A 101 -5.96 5.94 2.77
N GLY A 102 -6.74 4.90 3.07
CA GLY A 102 -6.88 4.39 4.44
C GLY A 102 -5.62 3.73 4.98
N LEU A 103 -4.90 2.98 4.15
CA LEU A 103 -3.66 2.31 4.55
C LEU A 103 -2.54 3.32 4.85
N PHE A 104 -2.38 4.35 4.01
CA PHE A 104 -1.45 5.46 4.26
C PHE A 104 -1.87 6.35 5.43
N ALA A 105 -3.16 6.43 5.75
CA ALA A 105 -3.62 7.11 6.96
C ALA A 105 -3.34 6.29 8.24
N LEU A 106 -3.47 4.96 8.17
CA LEU A 106 -3.09 4.06 9.27
C LEU A 106 -1.57 4.10 9.52
N PHE A 107 -0.78 4.01 8.45
CA PHE A 107 0.68 3.97 8.50
C PHE A 107 1.31 5.15 7.72
N PRO A 108 1.27 6.39 8.26
CA PRO A 108 1.85 7.56 7.62
C PRO A 108 3.37 7.62 7.86
N THR A 109 4.09 6.54 7.54
CA THR A 109 5.53 6.41 7.74
C THR A 109 6.25 6.25 6.40
N TYR A 110 7.45 6.83 6.29
CA TYR A 110 8.29 6.70 5.08
C TYR A 110 8.72 5.25 4.84
N GLU A 111 8.94 4.49 5.91
CA GLU A 111 9.26 3.06 5.86
C GLU A 111 8.12 2.26 5.20
N PHE A 112 6.87 2.52 5.60
CA PHE A 112 5.72 1.88 5.00
C PHE A 112 5.61 2.25 3.51
N ALA A 113 5.76 3.53 3.17
CA ALA A 113 5.72 3.99 1.78
C ALA A 113 6.81 3.32 0.91
N PHE A 114 8.02 3.20 1.44
CA PHE A 114 9.14 2.55 0.75
C PHE A 114 8.90 1.04 0.59
N LEU A 115 8.49 0.35 1.66
CA LEU A 115 8.12 -1.07 1.61
C LEU A 115 7.01 -1.31 0.59
N PHE A 116 5.96 -0.50 0.63
CA PHE A 116 4.85 -0.56 -0.30
C PHE A 116 5.34 -0.40 -1.75
N ALA A 117 6.17 0.62 -2.03
CA ALA A 117 6.72 0.86 -3.36
C ALA A 117 7.58 -0.31 -3.85
N VAL A 118 8.44 -0.87 -2.99
CA VAL A 118 9.30 -2.03 -3.32
C VAL A 118 8.45 -3.26 -3.59
N VAL A 119 7.48 -3.59 -2.72
CA VAL A 119 6.62 -4.77 -2.89
C VAL A 119 5.78 -4.64 -4.17
N VAL A 120 5.16 -3.48 -4.39
CA VAL A 120 4.39 -3.23 -5.62
C VAL A 120 5.29 -3.34 -6.85
N LEU A 121 6.50 -2.79 -6.82
CA LEU A 121 7.46 -2.91 -7.93
C LEU A 121 7.86 -4.36 -8.18
N VAL A 122 8.23 -5.10 -7.14
CA VAL A 122 8.65 -6.51 -7.22
C VAL A 122 7.52 -7.42 -7.68
N VAL A 123 6.27 -7.12 -7.33
CA VAL A 123 5.09 -7.89 -7.81
C VAL A 123 4.66 -7.46 -9.21
N SER A 124 4.72 -6.16 -9.52
CA SER A 124 4.31 -5.63 -10.81
C SER A 124 5.27 -6.03 -11.93
N LEU A 125 6.59 -6.09 -11.66
CA LEU A 125 7.59 -6.44 -12.67
C LEU A 125 7.40 -7.84 -13.26
N PRO A 126 7.26 -8.94 -12.48
CA PRO A 126 6.96 -10.27 -13.00
C PRO A 126 5.61 -10.34 -13.72
N LEU A 127 4.60 -9.63 -13.23
CA LEU A 127 3.28 -9.61 -13.84
C LEU A 127 3.30 -8.87 -15.19
N LEU A 128 4.00 -7.73 -15.26
CA LEU A 128 4.26 -7.01 -16.49
C LEU A 128 5.09 -7.86 -17.45
N TYR A 129 6.16 -8.50 -16.98
CA TYR A 129 6.99 -9.38 -17.78
C TYR A 129 6.16 -10.52 -18.37
N ARG A 130 5.36 -11.22 -17.55
CA ARG A 130 4.49 -12.32 -18.00
C ARG A 130 3.42 -11.84 -18.99
N LYS A 131 2.77 -10.69 -18.73
CA LYS A 131 1.72 -10.12 -19.59
C LYS A 131 2.29 -9.59 -20.91
N HIS A 132 3.49 -9.01 -20.87
CA HIS A 132 4.19 -8.43 -22.02
C HIS A 132 4.81 -9.51 -22.91
N TRP A 133 5.23 -10.64 -22.36
CA TRP A 133 5.82 -11.74 -23.13
C TRP A 133 4.84 -12.40 -24.11
N TRP A 134 3.52 -12.29 -23.88
CA TRP A 134 2.51 -12.95 -24.71
C TRP A 134 1.79 -12.05 -25.72
N ARG A 135 1.85 -10.72 -25.56
CA ARG A 135 1.20 -9.76 -26.48
C ARG A 135 2.27 -8.95 -27.21
N ARG A 136 2.41 -9.21 -28.52
CA ARG A 136 3.36 -8.52 -29.41
C ARG A 136 3.30 -6.99 -29.17
N PRO A 137 4.42 -6.31 -28.83
CA PRO A 137 4.45 -4.87 -28.53
C PRO A 137 3.90 -4.00 -29.67
N ALA A 138 3.89 -4.51 -30.90
CA ALA A 138 3.29 -3.88 -32.07
C ALA A 138 1.78 -3.59 -31.94
N GLN A 139 1.00 -4.41 -31.24
CA GLN A 139 -0.45 -4.20 -31.09
C GLN A 139 -0.78 -3.13 -30.04
N MET A 140 0.05 -2.99 -28.99
CA MET A 140 -0.07 -1.88 -28.04
C MET A 140 0.38 -0.57 -28.66
N ALA A 141 1.45 -0.56 -29.46
CA ALA A 141 1.88 0.63 -30.19
C ALA A 141 0.78 1.13 -31.15
N GLN A 142 0.05 0.21 -31.81
CA GLN A 142 -1.11 0.57 -32.64
C GLN A 142 -2.30 1.07 -31.80
N GLY A 143 -2.59 0.45 -30.66
CA GLY A 143 -3.65 0.90 -29.76
C GLY A 143 -3.36 2.27 -29.13
N VAL A 144 -2.11 2.53 -28.73
CA VAL A 144 -1.65 3.82 -28.21
C VAL A 144 -1.62 4.88 -29.34
N ALA A 145 -1.17 4.52 -30.54
CA ALA A 145 -1.19 5.44 -31.69
C ALA A 145 -2.62 5.82 -32.10
N GLN A 146 -3.56 4.88 -32.11
CA GLN A 146 -4.98 5.14 -32.34
C GLN A 146 -5.63 5.96 -31.20
N ARG A 147 -5.22 5.73 -29.94
CA ARG A 147 -5.67 6.51 -28.76
C ARG A 147 -5.16 7.96 -28.77
N ILE A 148 -3.90 8.16 -29.19
CA ILE A 148 -3.31 9.50 -29.37
C ILE A 148 -3.99 10.23 -30.53
N SER A 149 -4.27 9.56 -31.65
CA SER A 149 -4.94 10.21 -32.79
C SER A 149 -6.41 10.51 -32.55
N SER A 150 -7.06 9.84 -31.59
CA SER A 150 -8.46 10.08 -31.19
C SER A 150 -8.59 11.05 -30.00
N GLY A 151 -7.48 11.54 -29.46
CA GLY A 151 -7.47 12.48 -28.33
C GLY A 151 -7.84 11.87 -26.97
N GLN A 152 -8.01 10.55 -26.89
CA GLN A 152 -8.34 9.82 -25.65
C GLN A 152 -7.09 9.15 -25.09
N ILE A 153 -6.30 9.94 -24.36
CA ILE A 153 -5.02 9.52 -23.79
C ILE A 153 -5.19 8.53 -22.61
N PHE A 154 -6.39 8.43 -22.03
CA PHE A 154 -6.68 7.62 -20.84
C PHE A 154 -7.77 6.56 -21.07
N PRO A 155 -7.63 5.36 -20.49
CA PRO A 155 -8.65 4.31 -20.57
C PRO A 155 -9.97 4.80 -19.96
N THR A 156 -11.07 4.49 -20.64
CA THR A 156 -12.43 4.84 -20.20
C THR A 156 -12.89 3.92 -19.06
N HIS A 157 -13.80 4.41 -18.21
CA HIS A 157 -14.31 3.66 -17.05
C HIS A 157 -14.90 2.29 -17.42
N GLU A 158 -15.40 2.12 -18.64
CA GLU A 158 -15.96 0.85 -19.15
C GLU A 158 -14.88 -0.21 -19.41
N GLU A 159 -13.70 0.19 -19.90
CA GLU A 159 -12.53 -0.70 -20.09
C GLU A 159 -11.98 -1.21 -18.75
N LEU A 160 -11.98 -0.36 -17.71
CA LEU A 160 -11.61 -0.77 -16.36
C LEU A 160 -12.61 -1.73 -15.71
N GLN A 161 -13.89 -1.66 -16.08
CA GLN A 161 -14.91 -2.58 -15.55
C GLN A 161 -14.89 -3.94 -16.23
N THR A 162 -14.46 -4.01 -17.50
CA THR A 162 -14.34 -5.26 -18.26
C THR A 162 -12.96 -5.92 -18.11
N GLU A 163 -11.87 -5.16 -18.00
CA GLU A 163 -10.50 -5.68 -17.80
C GLU A 163 -9.95 -5.53 -16.37
N GLY A 164 -10.79 -5.13 -15.40
CA GLY A 164 -10.41 -4.90 -14.01
C GLY A 164 -9.68 -6.10 -13.38
N GLN A 165 -8.36 -6.07 -13.43
CA GLN A 165 -7.53 -7.13 -12.86
C GLN A 165 -7.50 -6.99 -11.34
N GLN A 166 -7.69 -8.13 -10.66
CA GLN A 166 -7.71 -8.26 -9.20
C GLN A 166 -6.31 -8.00 -8.64
N TYR A 167 -6.03 -6.75 -8.28
CA TYR A 167 -4.74 -6.33 -7.75
C TYR A 167 -4.79 -5.96 -6.26
N ALA A 168 -5.95 -5.93 -5.59
CA ALA A 168 -6.04 -5.40 -4.24
C ALA A 168 -5.26 -6.24 -3.20
N TRP A 169 -5.12 -7.54 -3.43
CA TRP A 169 -4.29 -8.42 -2.61
C TRP A 169 -2.82 -7.99 -2.59
N THR A 170 -2.33 -7.37 -3.67
CA THR A 170 -0.94 -6.87 -3.74
C THR A 170 -0.73 -5.66 -2.83
N PHE A 171 -1.79 -4.89 -2.54
CA PHE A 171 -1.75 -3.75 -1.61
C PHE A 171 -1.91 -4.18 -0.16
N CYS A 172 -2.60 -5.30 0.11
CA CYS A 172 -2.78 -5.83 1.46
C CYS A 172 -1.50 -6.50 2.00
N LEU A 173 -0.70 -7.12 1.13
CA LEU A 173 0.58 -7.76 1.47
C LEU A 173 1.58 -6.85 2.21
N PRO A 174 1.97 -5.67 1.67
CA PRO A 174 2.87 -4.76 2.36
C PRO A 174 2.29 -4.24 3.68
N GLY A 175 0.96 -4.06 3.76
CA GLY A 175 0.27 -3.72 5.01
C GLY A 175 0.46 -4.79 6.09
N LEU A 176 0.27 -6.07 5.75
CA LEU A 176 0.47 -7.19 6.68
C LEU A 176 1.94 -7.33 7.09
N ILE A 177 2.88 -7.22 6.14
CA ILE A 177 4.31 -7.32 6.42
C ILE A 177 4.73 -6.20 7.38
N TYR A 178 4.32 -4.97 7.11
CA TYR A 178 4.63 -3.83 7.98
C TYR A 178 4.06 -4.00 9.39
N LEU A 179 2.79 -4.42 9.49
CA LEU A 179 2.08 -4.57 10.75
C LEU A 179 2.71 -5.59 11.71
N TRP A 180 3.31 -6.66 11.18
CA TRP A 180 3.91 -7.72 11.99
C TRP A 180 5.41 -7.52 12.22
N TRP A 181 6.12 -6.91 11.28
CA TRP A 181 7.58 -6.84 11.31
C TRP A 181 8.12 -5.50 11.79
N LEU A 182 7.42 -4.39 11.52
CA LEU A 182 7.94 -3.02 11.68
C LEU A 182 7.11 -2.16 12.63
N TRP A 183 5.81 -2.47 12.80
CA TRP A 183 4.92 -1.80 13.75
C TRP A 183 4.90 -2.54 15.10
#